data_AF-A0A7K3VTP0-F1
#
_entry.id   AF-A0A7K3VTP0-F1
#
_cell.length_a   1.000
_cell.length_b   1.000
_cell.length_c   1.000
_cell.angle_alpha   90.00
_cell.angle_beta   90.00
_cell.angle_gamma   90.00
#
_symmetry.space_group_name_H-M   'P 1'
#
loop_
_entity.id
_entity.type
_entity.pdbx_description
1 polymer ?
#
loop_
_entity_poly.entity_id
_entity_poly.type
_entity_poly.pdbx_seq_one_letter_code
_entity_poly.pdbx_strand_id
1 'polypeptide(L)'
;MFWKKKTKSARQTLQDEIEEHREAIRLSEDFDDAFPDPVGHPEVHKQPVSLKAMDCGHITEADRKMFDRTATVGRLLNERLSYGGGSWRVIESEVRLADHWSGYSLPGTTGRHYKLFYGKLRSGALVIGQDVSEQYGAGGVHLGLTFRFPFLYDFDAIYGMLRTLTWLLSDGKGADMDRRDTGLTRELLRTLWGIQRDEMYIFQFHDAGPATVLVKALENKQVKSSAR
;
A
#
# COMPACT_ATOMS: atom_id res chain seq x y z
N MET A 1 14.84 -45.87 -16.52
CA MET A 1 14.77 -44.62 -17.28
C MET A 1 14.57 -43.46 -16.32
N PHE A 2 15.59 -42.65 -16.07
CA PHE A 2 15.46 -41.43 -15.26
C PHE A 2 14.99 -40.29 -16.17
N TRP A 3 13.72 -39.90 -16.04
CA TRP A 3 13.23 -38.67 -16.64
C TRP A 3 13.86 -37.50 -15.89
N LYS A 4 14.92 -36.91 -16.46
CA LYS A 4 15.43 -35.61 -15.99
C LYS A 4 14.32 -34.59 -16.23
N LYS A 5 13.63 -34.15 -15.16
CA LYS A 5 12.82 -32.92 -15.21
C LYS A 5 13.74 -31.81 -15.73
N LYS A 6 13.45 -31.24 -16.90
CA LYS A 6 14.16 -30.05 -17.39
C LYS A 6 13.92 -28.93 -16.38
N THR A 7 14.97 -28.50 -15.70
CA THR A 7 14.93 -27.33 -14.83
C THR A 7 14.62 -26.11 -15.71
N LYS A 8 13.53 -25.39 -15.41
CA LYS A 8 13.17 -24.16 -16.13
C LYS A 8 14.29 -23.12 -15.95
N SER A 9 14.60 -22.36 -17.00
CA SER A 9 15.51 -21.23 -16.89
C SER A 9 14.85 -20.10 -16.08
N ALA A 10 15.63 -19.24 -15.44
CA ALA A 10 15.10 -18.10 -14.67
C ALA A 10 14.19 -17.20 -15.52
N ARG A 11 14.54 -16.99 -16.80
CA ARG A 11 13.74 -16.25 -17.76
C ARG A 11 12.38 -16.91 -18.03
N GLN A 12 12.36 -18.24 -18.15
CA GLN A 12 11.12 -18.97 -18.40
C GLN A 12 10.21 -18.99 -17.17
N THR A 13 10.78 -19.15 -15.97
CA THR A 13 10.02 -19.00 -14.72
C THR A 13 9.37 -17.63 -14.61
N LEU A 14 10.11 -16.56 -14.91
CA LEU A 14 9.59 -15.20 -14.87
C LEU A 14 8.47 -14.95 -15.90
N GLN A 15 8.60 -15.49 -17.12
CA GLN A 15 7.54 -15.41 -18.12
C GLN A 15 6.27 -16.13 -17.68
N ASP A 16 6.41 -17.32 -17.07
CA ASP A 16 5.29 -18.06 -16.51
C ASP A 16 4.60 -17.27 -15.38
N GLU A 17 5.36 -16.63 -14.50
CA GLU A 17 4.82 -15.77 -13.43
C GLU A 17 4.07 -14.55 -13.97
N ILE A 18 4.60 -13.90 -15.01
CA ILE A 18 3.95 -12.75 -15.67
C ILE A 18 2.62 -13.18 -16.29
N GLU A 19 2.60 -14.32 -16.97
CA GLU A 19 1.39 -14.80 -17.64
C GLU A 19 0.34 -15.29 -16.63
N GLU A 20 0.75 -15.99 -15.58
CA GLU A 20 -0.13 -16.36 -14.47
C GLU A 20 -0.75 -15.11 -13.83
N HIS A 21 0.05 -14.07 -13.60
CA HIS A 21 -0.43 -12.83 -13.00
C HIS A 21 -1.35 -12.04 -13.94
N ARG A 22 -1.05 -12.01 -15.24
CA ARG A 22 -1.93 -11.40 -16.25
C ARG A 22 -3.28 -12.11 -16.29
N GLU A 23 -3.27 -13.43 -16.29
CA GLU A 23 -4.50 -14.20 -16.37
C GLU A 23 -5.31 -14.07 -15.06
N ALA A 24 -4.63 -13.98 -13.92
CA ALA A 24 -5.28 -13.66 -12.65
C ALA A 24 -5.92 -12.26 -12.64
N ILE A 25 -5.33 -11.25 -13.30
CA ILE A 25 -5.95 -9.94 -13.49
C ILE A 25 -7.19 -10.06 -14.38
N ARG A 26 -7.08 -10.77 -15.52
CA ARG A 26 -8.20 -10.94 -16.48
C ARG A 26 -9.39 -11.67 -15.85
N LEU A 27 -9.13 -12.64 -14.99
CA LEU A 27 -10.13 -13.42 -14.27
C LEU A 27 -10.51 -12.78 -12.92
N SER A 28 -9.83 -11.70 -12.51
CA SER A 28 -10.12 -11.01 -11.27
C SER A 28 -11.51 -10.41 -11.40
N GLU A 29 -12.47 -11.01 -10.71
CA GLU A 29 -13.76 -10.38 -10.50
C GLU A 29 -13.52 -9.05 -9.76
N ASP A 30 -14.37 -8.07 -10.05
CA ASP A 30 -14.51 -6.93 -9.16
C ASP A 30 -14.73 -7.44 -7.74
N PHE A 31 -14.33 -6.65 -6.74
CA PHE A 31 -14.79 -6.95 -5.39
C PHE A 31 -16.31 -6.84 -5.38
N ASP A 32 -17.03 -7.95 -5.52
CA ASP A 32 -18.49 -8.01 -5.47
C ASP A 32 -18.97 -7.37 -4.17
N ASP A 33 -19.53 -6.15 -4.25
CA ASP A 33 -20.31 -5.32 -3.31
C ASP A 33 -20.06 -5.37 -1.79
N ALA A 34 -19.07 -6.10 -1.32
CA ALA A 34 -18.69 -6.23 0.05
C ALA A 34 -17.18 -6.39 0.09
N PHE A 35 -16.48 -5.28 -0.18
CA PHE A 35 -15.36 -5.02 0.71
C PHE A 35 -15.96 -5.08 2.12
N PRO A 36 -15.61 -6.08 2.94
CA PRO A 36 -16.42 -6.42 4.10
C PRO A 36 -16.51 -5.16 4.98
N ASP A 37 -17.72 -4.61 5.16
CA ASP A 37 -17.88 -3.36 5.93
C ASP A 37 -17.20 -3.59 7.29
N PRO A 38 -16.29 -2.73 7.75
CA PRO A 38 -15.70 -2.86 9.09
C PRO A 38 -16.73 -3.05 10.21
N VAL A 39 -17.98 -2.60 10.01
CA VAL A 39 -19.11 -2.84 10.91
C VAL A 39 -19.65 -4.28 10.82
N GLY A 40 -19.74 -4.85 9.62
CA GLY A 40 -20.26 -6.21 9.38
C GLY A 40 -19.22 -7.33 9.42
N HIS A 41 -17.95 -6.97 9.22
CA HIS A 41 -16.81 -7.87 9.11
C HIS A 41 -15.56 -7.28 9.78
N PRO A 42 -15.63 -6.97 11.09
CA PRO A 42 -14.53 -6.40 11.84
C PRO A 42 -13.28 -7.28 11.81
N GLU A 43 -13.41 -8.59 11.58
CA GLU A 43 -12.31 -9.55 11.44
C GLU A 43 -11.38 -9.29 10.26
N VAL A 44 -11.88 -8.67 9.19
CA VAL A 44 -11.09 -8.31 8.00
C VAL A 44 -10.35 -6.99 8.21
N HIS A 45 -10.82 -6.18 9.17
CA HIS A 45 -10.23 -4.90 9.59
C HIS A 45 -9.63 -4.98 10.98
N LYS A 46 -9.40 -6.19 11.48
CA LYS A 46 -8.94 -6.38 12.86
C LYS A 46 -7.61 -5.68 13.01
N GLN A 47 -7.57 -4.81 14.00
CA GLN A 47 -6.36 -4.17 14.43
C GLN A 47 -5.42 -5.25 14.97
N PRO A 48 -4.12 -5.18 14.67
CA PRO A 48 -3.12 -5.90 15.44
C PRO A 48 -3.38 -5.64 16.94
N VAL A 49 -3.58 -6.72 17.70
CA VAL A 49 -3.95 -6.65 19.13
C VAL A 49 -2.89 -5.89 19.95
N SER A 50 -1.65 -5.83 19.45
CA SER A 50 -0.62 -4.94 19.98
C SER A 50 0.51 -4.71 18.98
N LEU A 51 1.22 -3.59 19.10
CA LEU A 51 2.49 -3.33 18.40
C LEU A 51 3.56 -4.42 18.67
N LYS A 52 3.46 -5.15 19.80
CA LYS A 52 4.33 -6.30 20.12
C LYS A 52 4.10 -7.49 19.18
N ALA A 53 2.89 -7.66 18.65
CA ALA A 53 2.59 -8.71 17.67
C ALA A 53 3.25 -8.45 16.29
N MET A 54 3.74 -7.22 16.06
CA MET A 54 4.42 -6.82 14.83
C MET A 54 5.95 -7.00 14.89
N ASP A 55 6.47 -7.67 15.92
CA ASP A 55 7.89 -7.98 16.13
C ASP A 55 8.81 -6.74 16.12
N CYS A 56 8.29 -5.59 16.56
CA CYS A 56 9.05 -4.36 16.73
C CYS A 56 9.69 -4.35 18.12
N GLY A 57 10.99 -4.65 18.21
CA GLY A 57 11.74 -4.78 19.47
C GLY A 57 11.79 -3.52 20.34
N HIS A 58 11.53 -2.33 19.77
CA HIS A 58 11.45 -1.07 20.49
C HIS A 58 10.20 -0.29 20.05
N ILE A 59 9.25 -0.12 20.97
CA ILE A 59 8.02 0.65 20.74
C ILE A 59 7.99 1.80 21.73
N THR A 60 8.05 3.02 21.20
CA THR A 60 7.95 4.26 21.96
C THR A 60 6.49 4.62 22.24
N GLU A 61 6.26 5.61 23.11
CA GLU A 61 4.92 6.15 23.33
C GLU A 61 4.38 6.92 22.13
N ALA A 62 5.29 7.51 21.33
CA ALA A 62 4.93 8.16 20.07
C ALA A 62 4.38 7.14 19.06
N ASP A 63 5.00 5.96 18.97
CA ASP A 63 4.54 4.87 18.10
C ASP A 63 3.13 4.41 18.47
N ARG A 64 2.84 4.26 19.78
CA ARG A 64 1.49 3.90 20.27
C ARG A 64 0.46 4.94 19.89
N LYS A 65 0.74 6.21 20.16
CA LYS A 65 -0.16 7.32 19.85
C LYS A 65 -0.41 7.44 18.34
N MET A 66 0.61 7.22 17.51
CA MET A 66 0.47 7.23 16.05
C MET A 66 -0.38 6.04 15.57
N PHE A 67 -0.13 4.86 16.12
CA PHE A 67 -0.90 3.66 15.81
C PHE A 67 -2.38 3.87 16.14
N ASP A 68 -2.71 4.36 17.34
CA ASP A 68 -4.10 4.62 17.74
C ASP A 68 -4.78 5.66 16.85
N ARG A 69 -4.08 6.76 16.54
CA ARG A 69 -4.59 7.82 15.66
C ARG A 69 -4.90 7.32 14.26
N THR A 70 -4.18 6.33 13.77
CA THR A 70 -4.32 5.79 12.41
C THR A 70 -5.28 4.61 12.29
N ALA A 71 -6.01 4.27 13.35
CA ALA A 71 -6.98 3.17 13.42
C ALA A 71 -7.99 3.09 12.27
N THR A 72 -8.36 4.21 11.66
CA THR A 72 -9.37 4.25 10.59
C THR A 72 -8.79 4.61 9.21
N VAL A 73 -7.45 4.61 9.08
CA VAL A 73 -6.74 4.94 7.84
C VAL A 73 -7.10 3.97 6.72
N GLY A 74 -7.09 2.66 6.97
CA GLY A 74 -7.46 1.66 5.97
C GLY A 74 -8.86 1.87 5.38
N ARG A 75 -9.84 2.24 6.23
CA ARG A 75 -11.19 2.56 5.79
C ARG A 75 -11.22 3.83 4.92
N LEU A 76 -10.57 4.90 5.37
CA LEU A 76 -10.50 6.15 4.61
C LEU A 76 -9.82 5.96 3.25
N LEU A 77 -8.74 5.18 3.22
CA LEU A 77 -8.04 4.79 2.00
C LEU A 77 -8.98 4.10 1.03
N ASN A 78 -9.64 3.02 1.46
CA ASN A 78 -10.53 2.27 0.59
C ASN A 78 -11.71 3.11 0.11
N GLU A 79 -12.30 3.96 0.94
CA GLU A 79 -13.34 4.89 0.48
C GLU A 79 -12.82 5.80 -0.64
N ARG A 80 -11.63 6.39 -0.48
CA ARG A 80 -11.03 7.26 -1.49
C ARG A 80 -10.68 6.50 -2.77
N LEU A 81 -10.13 5.30 -2.66
CA LEU A 81 -9.84 4.43 -3.79
C LEU A 81 -11.12 4.03 -4.53
N SER A 82 -12.23 3.80 -3.82
CA SER A 82 -13.54 3.50 -4.41
C SER A 82 -14.13 4.68 -5.20
N TYR A 83 -14.04 5.92 -4.69
CA TYR A 83 -14.57 7.10 -5.39
C TYR A 83 -13.88 7.39 -6.73
N GLY A 84 -12.65 6.90 -6.94
CA GLY A 84 -11.93 7.01 -8.20
C GLY A 84 -12.29 5.92 -9.23
N GLY A 85 -13.36 5.14 -9.01
CA GLY A 85 -13.66 3.94 -9.81
C GLY A 85 -12.68 2.80 -9.56
N GLY A 86 -11.93 2.85 -8.45
CA GLY A 86 -10.66 2.15 -8.32
C GLY A 86 -10.79 0.64 -8.22
N SER A 87 -10.01 -0.05 -9.05
CA SER A 87 -9.72 -1.48 -8.98
C SER A 87 -8.86 -1.87 -7.77
N TRP A 88 -8.22 -0.87 -7.12
CA TRP A 88 -7.30 -1.09 -6.00
C TRP A 88 -8.01 -1.09 -4.65
N ARG A 89 -7.63 -2.02 -3.77
CA ARG A 89 -8.09 -2.11 -2.38
C ARG A 89 -6.95 -2.48 -1.45
N VAL A 90 -7.06 -2.10 -0.18
CA VAL A 90 -6.10 -2.43 0.87
C VAL A 90 -6.78 -3.14 2.04
N ILE A 91 -6.22 -4.25 2.52
CA ILE A 91 -6.71 -4.97 3.69
C ILE A 91 -5.64 -4.94 4.76
N GLU A 92 -5.98 -4.49 5.97
CA GLU A 92 -5.02 -4.43 7.07
C GLU A 92 -4.51 -5.84 7.44
N SER A 93 -3.23 -5.91 7.79
CA SER A 93 -2.56 -7.15 8.18
C SER A 93 -2.13 -7.06 9.63
N GLU A 94 -2.54 -8.04 10.43
CA GLU A 94 -2.16 -8.16 11.84
C GLU A 94 -0.68 -8.51 12.05
N VAL A 95 -0.02 -8.99 11.00
CA VAL A 95 1.41 -9.34 10.99
C VAL A 95 2.19 -8.39 10.11
N ARG A 96 3.47 -8.18 10.46
CA ARG A 96 4.44 -7.57 9.55
C ARG A 96 4.40 -8.38 8.25
N LEU A 97 4.06 -7.71 7.15
CA LEU A 97 4.10 -8.35 5.84
C LEU A 97 5.57 -8.56 5.51
N ALA A 98 6.07 -9.78 5.72
CA ALA A 98 7.49 -10.04 5.50
C ALA A 98 7.83 -10.02 4.00
N ASP A 99 9.12 -9.83 3.75
CA ASP A 99 9.79 -9.52 2.47
C ASP A 99 9.56 -10.55 1.34
N HIS A 100 8.80 -11.62 1.58
CA HIS A 100 8.57 -12.72 0.64
C HIS A 100 7.72 -12.33 -0.58
N TRP A 101 7.06 -11.18 -0.58
CA TRP A 101 6.34 -10.68 -1.75
C TRP A 101 7.17 -9.74 -2.65
N SER A 102 8.23 -9.10 -2.15
CA SER A 102 8.95 -8.11 -2.94
C SER A 102 10.47 -8.10 -2.84
N GLY A 103 11.10 -8.96 -2.04
CA GLY A 103 12.57 -9.05 -1.96
C GLY A 103 13.28 -7.80 -1.44
N TYR A 104 12.54 -6.78 -1.03
CA TYR A 104 13.06 -5.51 -0.54
C TYR A 104 12.39 -5.18 0.78
N SER A 105 13.22 -5.10 1.81
CA SER A 105 12.84 -4.74 3.15
C SER A 105 12.52 -3.25 3.22
N LEU A 106 11.30 -2.92 3.62
CA LEU A 106 11.08 -1.68 4.35
C LEU A 106 11.78 -1.87 5.71
N PRO A 107 12.94 -1.24 5.94
CA PRO A 107 13.70 -1.48 7.15
C PRO A 107 12.92 -0.91 8.34
N GLY A 108 12.54 -1.78 9.28
CA GLY A 108 12.19 -1.39 10.66
C GLY A 108 11.08 -0.36 10.87
N THR A 109 10.30 0.02 9.85
CA THR A 109 9.25 1.04 10.01
C THR A 109 8.11 0.48 10.85
N THR A 110 7.98 0.98 12.08
CA THR A 110 6.82 0.75 12.93
C THR A 110 5.61 1.44 12.33
N GLY A 111 4.54 0.69 12.05
CA GLY A 111 3.37 1.21 11.36
C GLY A 111 2.27 0.18 11.09
N ARG A 112 1.23 0.61 10.39
CA ARG A 112 0.14 -0.25 9.91
C ARG A 112 0.51 -0.86 8.57
N HIS A 113 0.37 -2.19 8.49
CA HIS A 113 0.66 -2.96 7.29
C HIS A 113 -0.63 -3.34 6.59
N TYR A 114 -0.64 -3.25 5.27
CA TYR A 114 -1.79 -3.54 4.43
C TYR A 114 -1.40 -4.44 3.27
N LYS A 115 -2.17 -5.48 3.02
CA LYS A 115 -2.13 -6.25 1.77
C LYS A 115 -2.82 -5.41 0.69
N LEU A 116 -2.16 -5.21 -0.44
CA LEU A 116 -2.71 -4.48 -1.59
C LEU A 116 -3.32 -5.47 -2.58
N PHE A 117 -4.50 -5.14 -3.08
CA PHE A 117 -5.29 -5.95 -4.00
C PHE A 117 -5.71 -5.15 -5.24
N TYR A 118 -5.75 -5.81 -6.39
CA TYR A 118 -6.37 -5.33 -7.64
C TYR A 118 -7.51 -6.29 -8.02
N GLY A 119 -8.77 -5.87 -7.83
CA GLY A 119 -9.88 -6.83 -7.69
C GLY A 119 -9.56 -7.86 -6.60
N LYS A 120 -9.93 -9.13 -6.76
CA LYS A 120 -9.62 -10.18 -5.75
C LYS A 120 -8.14 -10.65 -5.75
N LEU A 121 -7.32 -10.20 -6.70
CA LEU A 121 -5.89 -10.54 -6.78
C LEU A 121 -5.08 -9.75 -5.75
N ARG A 122 -4.36 -10.46 -4.88
CA ARG A 122 -3.31 -9.83 -4.07
C ARG A 122 -2.18 -9.41 -5.00
N SER A 123 -1.85 -8.12 -5.03
CA SER A 123 -0.87 -7.54 -5.96
C SER A 123 0.36 -6.98 -5.26
N GLY A 124 0.26 -6.69 -3.96
CA GLY A 124 1.36 -6.05 -3.25
C GLY A 124 1.16 -5.85 -1.75
N ALA A 125 1.89 -4.88 -1.22
CA ALA A 125 1.83 -4.45 0.16
C ALA A 125 1.95 -2.92 0.26
N LEU A 126 1.29 -2.35 1.27
CA LEU A 126 1.36 -0.95 1.67
C LEU A 126 1.69 -0.90 3.16
N VAL A 127 2.53 0.04 3.56
CA VAL A 127 2.88 0.32 4.95
C VAL A 127 2.71 1.81 5.19
N ILE A 128 2.02 2.16 6.27
CA ILE A 128 1.88 3.55 6.74
C ILE A 128 2.39 3.58 8.18
N GLY A 129 3.52 4.22 8.39
CA GLY A 129 4.22 4.24 9.66
C GLY A 129 4.71 5.61 10.05
N GLN A 130 5.40 5.69 11.19
CA GLN A 130 6.06 6.92 11.60
C GLN A 130 7.24 7.22 10.67
N ASP A 131 7.42 8.50 10.34
CA ASP A 131 8.62 8.95 9.65
C ASP A 131 9.83 8.96 10.60
N VAL A 132 10.84 8.17 10.27
CA VAL A 132 12.08 8.03 11.05
C VAL A 132 13.15 9.04 10.66
N SER A 133 12.93 9.82 9.59
CA SER A 133 13.91 10.81 9.12
C SER A 133 13.93 12.10 9.94
N GLU A 134 13.01 12.24 10.91
CA GLU A 134 12.76 13.45 11.72
C GLU A 134 12.38 14.71 10.92
N GLN A 135 12.30 14.64 9.59
CA GLN A 135 12.02 15.77 8.70
C GLN A 135 10.72 16.50 9.06
N TYR A 136 9.70 15.76 9.49
CA TYR A 136 8.39 16.28 9.88
C TYR A 136 8.10 16.14 11.38
N GLY A 137 9.13 15.88 12.19
CA GLY A 137 9.03 15.68 13.64
C GLY A 137 8.05 14.57 14.02
N ALA A 138 7.46 14.67 15.23
CA ALA A 138 6.57 13.64 15.78
C ALA A 138 5.20 13.50 15.05
N GLY A 139 4.92 14.36 14.06
CA GLY A 139 3.74 14.28 13.21
C GLY A 139 3.98 13.63 11.85
N GLY A 140 5.24 13.32 11.52
CA GLY A 140 5.63 12.76 10.24
C GLY A 140 5.12 11.34 10.02
N VAL A 141 4.62 11.09 8.83
CA VAL A 141 4.16 9.77 8.37
C VAL A 141 4.98 9.36 7.16
N HIS A 142 5.45 8.13 7.18
CA HIS A 142 6.09 7.48 6.06
C HIS A 142 5.13 6.49 5.42
N LEU A 143 5.14 6.45 4.09
CA LEU A 143 4.40 5.52 3.27
C LEU A 143 5.37 4.68 2.44
N GLY A 144 5.23 3.37 2.51
CA GLY A 144 5.93 2.43 1.63
C GLY A 144 4.93 1.57 0.87
N LEU A 145 4.99 1.57 -0.45
CA LEU A 145 4.15 0.77 -1.33
C LEU A 145 5.01 -0.09 -2.24
N THR A 146 4.64 -1.36 -2.38
CA THR A 146 5.31 -2.27 -3.31
C THR A 146 4.31 -3.19 -3.99
N PHE A 147 4.38 -3.34 -5.31
CA PHE A 147 3.56 -4.30 -6.06
C PHE A 147 4.28 -4.84 -7.31
N ARG A 148 3.85 -6.02 -7.77
CA ARG A 148 4.49 -6.71 -8.90
C ARG A 148 3.84 -6.35 -10.23
N PHE A 149 4.67 -6.41 -11.27
CA PHE A 149 4.30 -6.30 -12.68
C PHE A 149 3.45 -5.05 -12.99
N PRO A 150 3.95 -3.84 -12.70
CA PRO A 150 3.16 -2.62 -12.85
C PRO A 150 2.70 -2.36 -14.30
N PHE A 151 3.38 -2.94 -15.28
CA PHE A 151 3.00 -2.88 -16.70
C PHE A 151 1.75 -3.71 -17.05
N LEU A 152 1.22 -4.54 -16.14
CA LEU A 152 0.01 -5.32 -16.35
C LEU A 152 -1.28 -4.61 -15.92
N TYR A 153 -1.18 -3.45 -15.25
CA TYR A 153 -2.36 -2.69 -14.82
C TYR A 153 -2.48 -1.40 -15.62
N ASP A 154 -3.70 -0.86 -15.67
CA ASP A 154 -3.96 0.42 -16.30
C ASP A 154 -3.18 1.55 -15.62
N PHE A 155 -2.53 2.38 -16.44
CA PHE A 155 -1.74 3.50 -15.96
C PHE A 155 -2.56 4.43 -15.07
N ASP A 156 -3.78 4.77 -15.48
CA ASP A 156 -4.69 5.64 -14.72
C ASP A 156 -5.11 5.02 -13.38
N ALA A 157 -5.26 3.69 -13.31
CA ALA A 157 -5.58 2.99 -12.07
C ALA A 157 -4.41 3.05 -11.08
N ILE A 158 -3.19 2.81 -11.53
CA ILE A 158 -1.98 2.95 -10.71
C ILE A 158 -1.81 4.42 -10.28
N TYR A 159 -1.90 5.34 -11.23
CA TYR A 159 -1.72 6.77 -10.98
C TYR A 159 -2.77 7.30 -9.98
N GLY A 160 -4.03 6.92 -10.13
CA GLY A 160 -5.11 7.31 -9.21
C GLY A 160 -4.90 6.78 -7.79
N MET A 161 -4.49 5.51 -7.64
CA MET A 161 -4.12 4.94 -6.34
C MET A 161 -2.97 5.72 -5.72
N LEU A 162 -1.88 5.88 -6.47
CA LEU A 162 -0.69 6.57 -6.04
C LEU A 162 -0.94 8.03 -5.64
N ARG A 163 -1.73 8.76 -6.43
CA ARG A 163 -2.16 10.13 -6.13
C ARG A 163 -3.01 10.21 -4.87
N THR A 164 -3.86 9.20 -4.62
CA THR A 164 -4.60 9.10 -3.36
C THR A 164 -3.64 8.95 -2.18
N LEU A 165 -2.58 8.15 -2.32
CA LEU A 165 -1.57 7.94 -1.29
C LEU A 165 -0.74 9.21 -1.03
N THR A 166 -0.29 9.92 -2.07
CA THR A 166 0.44 11.19 -1.92
C THR A 166 -0.42 12.29 -1.31
N TRP A 167 -1.71 12.35 -1.66
CA TRP A 167 -2.67 13.26 -1.04
C TRP A 167 -2.76 13.07 0.47
N LEU A 168 -2.73 11.83 0.95
CA LEU A 168 -2.75 11.55 2.39
C LEU A 168 -1.51 12.08 3.12
N LEU A 169 -0.35 12.15 2.44
CA LEU A 169 0.90 12.63 3.00
C LEU A 169 1.03 14.16 2.94
N SER A 170 0.18 14.84 2.20
CA SER A 170 0.33 16.27 1.92
C SER A 170 0.08 17.18 3.13
N ASP A 171 0.70 18.37 3.11
CA ASP A 171 0.37 19.48 4.01
C ASP A 171 -0.97 20.18 3.64
N GLY A 172 -1.56 19.80 2.50
CA GLY A 172 -2.84 20.32 2.00
C GLY A 172 -2.73 21.59 1.17
N LYS A 173 -1.51 22.07 0.87
CA LYS A 173 -1.28 23.21 -0.03
C LYS A 173 -1.12 22.72 -1.47
N GLY A 174 -1.64 23.49 -2.42
CA GLY A 174 -1.55 23.17 -3.84
C GLY A 174 -0.12 22.92 -4.33
N ALA A 175 0.84 23.75 -3.91
CA ALA A 175 2.24 23.60 -4.30
C ALA A 175 2.90 22.30 -3.81
N ASP A 176 2.50 21.79 -2.63
CA ASP A 176 3.01 20.50 -2.15
C ASP A 176 2.42 19.34 -2.97
N MET A 177 1.12 19.41 -3.26
CA MET A 177 0.44 18.43 -4.13
C MET A 177 1.06 18.39 -5.54
N ASP A 178 1.29 19.55 -6.17
CA ASP A 178 1.88 19.61 -7.51
C ASP A 178 3.30 19.02 -7.55
N ARG A 179 4.10 19.28 -6.50
CA ARG A 179 5.44 18.71 -6.34
C ARG A 179 5.39 17.19 -6.21
N ARG A 180 4.46 16.68 -5.39
CA ARG A 180 4.28 15.23 -5.17
C ARG A 180 3.77 14.54 -6.44
N ASP A 181 2.80 15.12 -7.14
CA ASP A 181 2.27 14.57 -8.40
C ASP A 181 3.35 14.52 -9.50
N THR A 182 4.23 15.53 -9.54
CA THR A 182 5.39 15.54 -10.44
C THR A 182 6.40 14.44 -10.09
N GLY A 183 6.74 14.29 -8.82
CA GLY A 183 7.64 13.24 -8.34
C GLY A 183 7.11 11.84 -8.62
N LEU A 184 5.81 11.65 -8.38
CA LEU A 184 5.09 10.41 -8.63
C LEU A 184 5.17 9.97 -10.09
N THR A 185 4.84 10.90 -11.00
CA THR A 185 4.84 10.66 -12.44
C THR A 185 6.25 10.24 -12.90
N ARG A 186 7.28 10.89 -12.37
CA ARG A 186 8.67 10.57 -12.69
C ARG A 186 9.06 9.16 -12.26
N GLU A 187 8.73 8.77 -11.03
CA GLU A 187 9.05 7.42 -10.52
C GLU A 187 8.31 6.34 -11.32
N LEU A 188 7.02 6.54 -11.62
CA LEU A 188 6.25 5.61 -12.42
C LEU A 188 6.84 5.43 -13.83
N LEU A 189 7.16 6.53 -14.52
CA LEU A 189 7.82 6.45 -15.83
C LEU A 189 9.19 5.78 -15.76
N ARG A 190 9.97 6.03 -14.70
CA ARG A 190 11.27 5.39 -14.50
C ARG A 190 11.14 3.88 -14.32
N THR A 191 10.17 3.41 -13.53
CA THR A 191 9.93 1.97 -13.37
C THR A 191 9.49 1.34 -14.69
N LEU A 192 8.56 1.96 -15.41
CA LEU A 192 8.10 1.46 -16.71
C LEU A 192 9.24 1.42 -17.75
N TRP A 193 10.15 2.40 -17.72
CA TRP A 193 11.35 2.40 -18.55
C TRP A 193 12.31 1.25 -18.19
N GLY A 194 12.52 0.98 -16.90
CA GLY A 194 13.34 -0.16 -16.44
C GLY A 194 12.76 -1.51 -16.87
N ILE A 195 11.44 -1.65 -16.91
CA ILE A 195 10.77 -2.87 -17.39
C ILE A 195 11.11 -3.16 -18.85
N GLN A 196 11.14 -2.15 -19.72
CA GLN A 196 11.50 -2.33 -21.13
C GLN A 196 12.90 -2.90 -21.33
N ARG A 197 13.76 -2.83 -20.30
CA ARG A 197 15.12 -3.37 -20.30
C ARG A 197 15.24 -4.70 -19.55
N ASP A 198 14.10 -5.29 -19.17
CA ASP A 198 14.02 -6.49 -18.34
C ASP A 198 14.65 -6.31 -16.94
N GLU A 199 14.73 -5.05 -16.44
CA GLU A 199 15.47 -4.69 -15.22
C GLU A 199 14.61 -4.53 -13.96
N MET A 200 13.29 -4.26 -14.07
CA MET A 200 12.44 -3.94 -12.90
C MET A 200 11.01 -4.51 -12.97
N TYR A 201 10.75 -5.71 -12.46
CA TYR A 201 9.39 -6.29 -12.45
C TYR A 201 8.55 -5.91 -11.22
N ILE A 202 9.06 -5.04 -10.36
CA ILE A 202 8.45 -4.62 -9.11
C ILE A 202 8.45 -3.10 -9.07
N PHE A 203 7.28 -2.51 -8.80
CA PHE A 203 7.16 -1.09 -8.50
C PHE A 203 7.33 -0.87 -7.01
N GLN A 204 8.11 0.14 -6.65
CA GLN A 204 8.35 0.57 -5.27
C GLN A 204 8.15 2.07 -5.17
N PHE A 205 7.45 2.48 -4.12
CA PHE A 205 7.22 3.88 -3.83
C PHE A 205 7.36 4.13 -2.34
N HIS A 206 8.24 5.07 -2.02
CA HIS A 206 8.54 5.50 -0.66
C HIS A 206 8.41 7.02 -0.62
N ASP A 207 7.55 7.52 0.27
CA ASP A 207 7.38 8.94 0.46
C ASP A 207 7.05 9.23 1.92
N ALA A 208 7.39 10.44 2.36
CA ALA A 208 7.10 10.91 3.70
C ALA A 208 6.44 12.29 3.65
N GLY A 209 5.63 12.58 4.65
CA GLY A 209 4.98 13.86 4.75
C GLY A 209 4.39 14.13 6.13
N PRO A 210 3.95 15.38 6.37
CA PRO A 210 3.30 15.75 7.62
C PRO A 210 1.89 15.13 7.75
N ALA A 211 1.36 14.53 6.67
CA ALA A 211 0.06 13.86 6.61
C ALA A 211 -1.09 14.67 7.23
N THR A 212 -1.03 16.00 7.09
CA THR A 212 -1.98 16.91 7.73
C THR A 212 -3.40 16.67 7.20
N VAL A 213 -3.50 16.37 5.91
CA VAL A 213 -4.76 16.03 5.26
C VAL A 213 -5.34 14.72 5.78
N LEU A 214 -4.51 13.68 5.93
CA LEU A 214 -4.92 12.41 6.51
C LEU A 214 -5.41 12.60 7.95
N VAL A 215 -4.64 13.28 8.80
CA VAL A 215 -4.98 13.50 10.20
C VAL A 215 -6.32 14.23 10.33
N LYS A 216 -6.52 15.34 9.59
CA LYS A 216 -7.78 16.08 9.60
C LYS A 216 -8.98 15.23 9.15
N ALA A 217 -8.79 14.37 8.14
CA ALA A 217 -9.84 13.49 7.66
C ALA A 217 -10.26 12.44 8.73
N LEU A 218 -9.30 11.94 9.51
CA LEU A 218 -9.55 11.01 10.61
C LEU A 218 -10.27 11.70 11.78
N GLU A 219 -9.81 12.89 12.19
CA GLU A 219 -10.42 13.68 13.27
C GLU A 219 -11.89 14.00 12.97
N ASN A 220 -12.19 14.46 11.76
CA ASN A 220 -13.55 14.76 11.33
C ASN A 220 -14.49 13.55 11.37
N LYS A 221 -13.96 12.33 11.16
CA LYS A 221 -14.76 11.10 11.25
C LYS A 221 -15.01 10.66 12.69
N GLN A 222 -14.03 10.83 13.58
CA GLN A 222 -14.22 10.53 15.00
C GLN A 222 -15.32 11.41 15.59
N VAL A 223 -15.30 12.72 15.31
CA VAL A 223 -16.35 13.65 15.76
C VAL A 223 -17.74 13.22 15.30
N LYS A 224 -17.89 12.79 14.04
CA LYS A 224 -19.17 12.30 13.51
C LYS A 224 -19.63 10.98 14.13
N SER A 225 -18.69 10.13 14.57
CA SER A 225 -18.99 8.87 15.23
C SER A 225 -19.38 9.04 16.71
N SER A 226 -18.90 10.09 17.38
CA SER A 226 -19.21 10.40 18.79
C SER A 226 -20.51 11.21 18.96
N ALA A 227 -21.07 11.73 17.87
CA ALA A 227 -22.31 12.50 17.84
C ALA A 227 -23.56 11.66 17.50
N ARG A 228 -23.41 10.33 17.39
CA ARG A 228 -24.48 9.35 17.22
C ARG A 228 -24.55 8.47 18.47
#